data_AF-A0A9X1L729-F1
#
_entry.id   AF-A0A9X1L729-F1
#
_cell.length_a   1.000
_cell.length_b   1.000
_cell.length_c   1.000
_cell.angle_alpha   90.00
_cell.angle_beta   90.00
_cell.angle_gamma   90.00
#
_symmetry.space_group_name_H-M   'P 1'
#
loop_
_entity.id
_entity.type
_entity.pdbx_description
1 polymer ?
#
loop_
_entity_poly.entity_id
_entity_poly.type
_entity_poly.pdbx_seq_one_letter_code
_entity_poly.pdbx_strand_id
1 'polypeptide(L)'
;MRIAVLGCCQAHGYAHALAHLLPEAEVESFEAVISRNHRKLEPAAEALGGFDVIFTQEFGAEFGPLGTEALPALGPPVHRLPLVAFPGYHPDMVYLTLGGAVQGSPIGAYHSAIIAAAFSLGVAEEDVPQLFNRLVYGRLGYLQGFGAARTLLLEMLGRYGLDLSAEFEDWHARGPFMHSINHPRGIVLADVIRAAAIRAGLLGAAAPRVLPPFDHLAADTIWPVYPEIAEGLGVPGGMLFKRFSHPVGPLGNALYIGLGRLVRESYGMYRALPEAAFREGAVAQVRERLAAVIG
;
A
#
# COMPACT_ATOMS: atom_id res chain seq x y z
N MET A 1 6.76 28.66 -8.62
CA MET A 1 7.21 27.91 -7.41
C MET A 1 7.41 26.48 -7.82
N ARG A 2 8.51 25.85 -7.41
CA ARG A 2 8.86 24.46 -7.70
C ARG A 2 8.71 23.64 -6.43
N ILE A 3 7.89 22.59 -6.45
CA ILE A 3 7.68 21.71 -5.30
C ILE A 3 8.11 20.28 -5.65
N ALA A 4 8.94 19.68 -4.80
CA ALA A 4 9.27 18.26 -4.90
C ALA A 4 8.43 17.42 -3.93
N VAL A 5 8.07 16.22 -4.36
CA VAL A 5 7.45 15.20 -3.51
C VAL A 5 8.31 13.93 -3.55
N LEU A 6 9.07 13.68 -2.49
CA LEU A 6 9.90 12.49 -2.31
C LEU A 6 9.11 11.40 -1.56
N GLY A 7 9.02 10.19 -2.10
CA GLY A 7 8.28 9.11 -1.46
C GLY A 7 8.55 7.73 -2.03
N CYS A 8 7.70 6.77 -1.66
CA CYS A 8 7.58 5.48 -2.36
C CYS A 8 6.62 5.65 -3.55
N CYS A 9 5.98 4.57 -3.99
CA CYS A 9 4.94 4.58 -5.03
C CYS A 9 3.83 5.65 -4.83
N GLN A 10 3.57 6.10 -3.60
CA GLN A 10 2.56 7.13 -3.28
C GLN A 10 2.96 8.56 -3.73
N ALA A 11 4.26 8.82 -3.96
CA ALA A 11 4.78 10.14 -4.31
C ALA A 11 4.08 10.75 -5.53
N HIS A 12 3.83 9.94 -6.57
CA HIS A 12 3.16 10.37 -7.79
C HIS A 12 1.71 10.82 -7.54
N GLY A 13 0.97 10.10 -6.70
CA GLY A 13 -0.40 10.47 -6.35
C GLY A 13 -0.47 11.77 -5.54
N TYR A 14 0.47 11.97 -4.60
CA TYR A 14 0.61 13.24 -3.89
C TYR A 14 0.98 14.39 -4.82
N ALA A 15 1.98 14.23 -5.69
CA ALA A 15 2.42 15.26 -6.62
C ALA A 15 1.31 15.68 -7.60
N HIS A 16 0.55 14.73 -8.15
CA HIS A 16 -0.57 15.03 -9.04
C HIS A 16 -1.70 15.79 -8.35
N ALA A 17 -2.04 15.41 -7.12
CA ALA A 17 -3.04 16.13 -6.36
C ALA A 17 -2.56 17.55 -6.01
N LEU A 18 -1.29 17.71 -5.67
CA LEU A 18 -0.71 19.02 -5.37
C LEU A 18 -0.65 19.92 -6.60
N ALA A 19 -0.29 19.39 -7.78
CA ALA A 19 -0.33 20.12 -9.05
C ALA A 19 -1.75 20.59 -9.40
N HIS A 20 -2.78 19.81 -9.04
CA HIS A 20 -4.18 20.22 -9.23
C HIS A 20 -4.61 21.31 -8.24
N LEU A 21 -4.11 21.29 -7.01
CA LEU A 21 -4.38 22.30 -5.97
C LEU A 21 -3.62 23.61 -6.20
N LEU A 22 -2.45 23.55 -6.85
CA LEU A 22 -1.54 24.66 -7.11
C LEU A 22 -1.17 24.69 -8.60
N PRO A 23 -2.09 25.10 -9.49
CA PRO A 23 -1.88 25.01 -10.95
C PRO A 23 -0.73 25.86 -11.49
N GLU A 24 -0.30 26.89 -10.76
CA GLU A 24 0.84 27.75 -11.11
C GLU A 24 2.18 27.24 -10.56
N ALA A 25 2.18 26.12 -9.81
CA ALA A 25 3.38 25.49 -9.29
C ALA A 25 3.86 24.37 -10.23
N GLU A 26 5.18 24.25 -10.37
CA GLU A 26 5.81 23.10 -11.00
C GLU A 26 6.00 22.02 -9.93
N VAL A 27 5.30 20.89 -10.04
CA VAL A 27 5.37 19.81 -9.04
C VAL A 27 6.00 18.57 -9.66
N GLU A 28 7.04 18.03 -9.01
CA GLU A 28 7.74 16.83 -9.45
C GLU A 28 7.80 15.78 -8.33
N SER A 29 7.64 14.51 -8.69
CA SER A 29 7.74 13.38 -7.74
C SER A 29 9.03 12.60 -7.92
N PHE A 30 9.62 12.18 -6.81
CA PHE A 30 10.82 11.36 -6.75
C PHE A 30 10.53 10.10 -5.93
N GLU A 31 10.87 8.93 -6.47
CA GLU A 31 10.75 7.66 -5.74
C GLU A 31 12.10 7.22 -5.16
N ALA A 32 12.24 7.29 -3.83
CA ALA A 32 13.51 7.01 -3.16
C ALA A 32 14.02 5.57 -3.42
N VAL A 33 13.12 4.59 -3.44
CA VAL A 33 13.44 3.18 -3.72
C VAL A 33 13.91 2.99 -5.16
N ILE A 34 13.28 3.66 -6.13
CA ILE A 34 13.69 3.61 -7.54
C ILE A 34 15.05 4.27 -7.72
N SER A 35 15.26 5.45 -7.12
CA SER A 35 16.56 6.13 -7.12
C SER A 35 17.66 5.24 -6.53
N ARG A 36 17.40 4.56 -5.40
CA ARG A 36 18.34 3.61 -4.80
C ARG A 36 18.65 2.43 -5.74
N ASN A 37 17.61 1.79 -6.27
CA ASN A 37 17.75 0.61 -7.13
C ASN A 37 18.51 0.93 -8.43
N HIS A 38 18.38 2.15 -8.95
CA HIS A 38 19.11 2.62 -10.12
C HIS A 38 20.44 3.33 -9.82
N ARG A 39 20.88 3.37 -8.55
CA ARG A 39 22.11 4.05 -8.10
C ARG A 39 22.13 5.54 -8.48
N LYS A 40 21.01 6.22 -8.23
CA LYS A 40 20.75 7.64 -8.53
C LYS A 40 20.38 8.44 -7.28
N LEU A 41 20.90 8.10 -6.11
CA LEU A 41 20.60 8.83 -4.87
C LEU A 41 21.17 10.25 -4.90
N GLU A 42 22.43 10.40 -5.32
CA GLU A 42 23.13 11.70 -5.37
C GLU A 42 22.54 12.62 -6.46
N PRO A 43 22.32 12.17 -7.71
CA PRO A 43 21.66 13.00 -8.71
C PRO A 43 20.24 13.43 -8.31
N ALA A 44 19.48 12.55 -7.62
CA ALA A 44 18.16 12.91 -7.12
C ALA A 44 18.25 13.98 -6.03
N ALA A 45 19.21 13.87 -5.10
CA ALA A 45 19.43 14.88 -4.07
C ALA A 45 19.88 16.23 -4.63
N GLU A 46 20.75 16.23 -5.65
CA GLU A 46 21.16 17.43 -6.37
C GLU A 46 19.94 18.12 -7.02
N ALA A 47 19.06 17.34 -7.66
CA ALA A 47 17.82 17.86 -8.24
C ALA A 47 16.90 18.46 -7.17
N LEU A 48 16.72 17.79 -6.03
CA LEU A 48 15.89 18.25 -4.91
C LEU A 48 16.35 19.60 -4.33
N GLY A 49 17.66 19.86 -4.32
CA GLY A 49 18.20 21.16 -3.87
C GLY A 49 17.76 22.37 -4.71
N GLY A 50 17.26 22.14 -5.94
CA GLY A 50 16.75 23.19 -6.82
C GLY A 50 15.27 23.56 -6.65
N PHE A 51 14.56 22.95 -5.69
CA PHE A 51 13.14 23.19 -5.43
C PHE A 51 12.94 24.24 -4.33
N ASP A 52 11.76 24.86 -4.28
CA ASP A 52 11.42 25.83 -3.24
C ASP A 52 10.92 25.16 -1.96
N VAL A 53 10.32 23.96 -2.09
CA VAL A 53 9.74 23.17 -0.99
C VAL A 53 9.86 21.68 -1.30
N ILE A 54 10.16 20.87 -0.29
CA ILE A 54 10.18 19.41 -0.38
C ILE A 54 9.12 18.84 0.55
N PHE A 55 8.19 18.07 0.00
CA PHE A 55 7.40 17.12 0.77
C PHE A 55 8.08 15.76 0.74
N THR A 56 8.18 15.06 1.88
CA THR A 56 8.86 13.76 1.94
C THR A 56 8.15 12.75 2.81
N GLN A 57 8.06 11.50 2.37
CA GLN A 57 7.86 10.37 3.28
C GLN A 57 9.15 10.05 4.05
N GLU A 58 9.04 9.19 5.06
CA GLU A 58 10.18 8.84 5.91
C GLU A 58 11.07 7.77 5.30
N PHE A 59 12.36 8.09 5.21
CA PHE A 59 13.43 7.21 4.77
C PHE A 59 14.56 7.19 5.79
N GLY A 60 15.10 6.00 6.04
CA GLY A 60 16.26 5.79 6.92
C GLY A 60 17.58 6.19 6.27
N ALA A 61 18.66 6.04 7.04
CA ALA A 61 20.01 6.42 6.63
C ALA A 61 20.53 5.61 5.41
N GLU A 62 19.95 4.44 5.14
CA GLU A 62 20.27 3.62 3.97
C GLU A 62 19.92 4.27 2.63
N PHE A 63 19.16 5.38 2.64
CA PHE A 63 18.87 6.21 1.47
C PHE A 63 19.84 7.38 1.29
N GLY A 64 20.91 7.45 2.11
CA GLY A 64 21.98 8.43 1.98
C GLY A 64 21.44 9.87 1.96
N PRO A 65 21.72 10.67 0.91
CA PRO A 65 21.26 12.06 0.85
C PRO A 65 19.75 12.22 0.69
N LEU A 66 19.00 11.14 0.39
CA LEU A 66 17.54 11.12 0.38
C LEU A 66 16.93 10.68 1.72
N GLY A 67 17.76 10.34 2.71
CA GLY A 67 17.30 10.01 4.06
C GLY A 67 16.69 11.23 4.76
N THR A 68 15.63 11.02 5.55
CA THR A 68 14.82 12.12 6.13
C THR A 68 15.67 13.15 6.88
N GLU A 69 16.65 12.69 7.65
CA GLU A 69 17.54 13.54 8.46
C GLU A 69 18.59 14.29 7.61
N ALA A 70 18.88 13.83 6.39
CA ALA A 70 19.83 14.46 5.48
C ALA A 70 19.20 15.57 4.63
N LEU A 71 17.89 15.47 4.33
CA LEU A 71 17.18 16.41 3.46
C LEU A 71 17.29 17.90 3.87
N PRO A 72 17.28 18.28 5.17
CA PRO A 72 17.44 19.68 5.56
C PRO A 72 18.76 20.31 5.08
N ALA A 73 19.81 19.50 4.88
CA ALA A 73 21.10 19.99 4.38
C ALA A 73 21.06 20.39 2.89
N LEU A 74 19.99 20.01 2.16
CA LEU A 74 19.82 20.39 0.76
C LEU A 74 19.40 21.86 0.58
N GLY A 75 18.85 22.50 1.63
CA GLY A 75 18.48 23.91 1.64
C GLY A 75 16.96 24.18 1.71
N PRO A 76 16.12 23.58 0.86
CA PRO A 76 14.68 23.85 0.87
C PRO A 76 13.99 23.40 2.17
N PRO A 77 12.91 24.08 2.60
CA PRO A 77 12.06 23.61 3.70
C PRO A 77 11.48 22.23 3.39
N VAL A 78 11.55 21.35 4.39
CA VAL A 78 11.10 19.96 4.31
C VAL A 78 9.84 19.75 5.14
N HIS A 79 8.78 19.24 4.52
CA HIS A 79 7.53 18.86 5.17
C HIS A 79 7.32 17.35 5.09
N ARG A 80 7.16 16.69 6.24
CA ARG A 80 6.95 15.24 6.30
C ARG A 80 5.52 14.88 5.90
N LEU A 81 5.40 13.82 5.10
CA LEU A 81 4.17 13.17 4.71
C LEU A 81 4.10 11.76 5.30
N PRO A 82 2.90 11.29 5.69
CA PRO A 82 2.70 9.93 6.11
C PRO A 82 2.87 8.93 4.96
N LEU A 83 3.25 7.69 5.31
CA LEU A 83 2.95 6.52 4.48
C LEU A 83 1.54 6.05 4.80
N VAL A 84 0.62 6.17 3.85
CA VAL A 84 -0.76 5.72 4.05
C VAL A 84 -0.82 4.20 3.86
N ALA A 85 -0.89 3.47 4.97
CA ALA A 85 -1.12 2.04 4.98
C ALA A 85 -2.38 1.71 5.79
N PHE A 86 -3.23 0.86 5.22
CA PHE A 86 -4.50 0.46 5.81
C PHE A 86 -4.84 -0.99 5.39
N PRO A 87 -4.54 -1.99 6.25
CA PRO A 87 -4.83 -3.38 5.95
C PRO A 87 -6.28 -3.79 6.25
N GLY A 88 -7.13 -2.86 6.73
CA GLY A 88 -8.47 -3.16 7.22
C GLY A 88 -9.41 -3.79 6.20
N TYR A 89 -9.17 -3.56 4.90
CA TYR A 89 -9.90 -4.21 3.80
C TYR A 89 -9.29 -5.54 3.35
N HIS A 90 -7.99 -5.74 3.59
CA HIS A 90 -7.19 -6.82 3.00
C HIS A 90 -6.35 -7.53 4.08
N PRO A 91 -6.94 -8.07 5.16
CA PRO A 91 -6.17 -8.63 6.27
C PRO A 91 -5.38 -9.90 5.92
N ASP A 92 -5.68 -10.52 4.78
CA ASP A 92 -4.97 -11.68 4.23
C ASP A 92 -3.75 -11.29 3.37
N MET A 93 -3.64 -10.02 2.97
CA MET A 93 -2.57 -9.55 2.10
C MET A 93 -1.32 -9.21 2.91
N VAL A 94 -0.24 -9.96 2.69
CA VAL A 94 1.00 -9.87 3.47
C VAL A 94 2.24 -9.84 2.57
N TYR A 95 3.36 -9.41 3.14
CA TYR A 95 4.68 -9.68 2.56
C TYR A 95 5.22 -11.00 3.11
N LEU A 96 5.88 -11.77 2.25
CA LEU A 96 6.66 -12.92 2.66
C LEU A 96 8.14 -12.55 2.58
N THR A 97 8.88 -12.74 3.66
CA THR A 97 10.29 -12.35 3.77
C THR A 97 11.17 -13.56 4.02
N LEU A 98 12.37 -13.54 3.45
CA LEU A 98 13.42 -14.53 3.72
C LEU A 98 14.76 -13.80 3.83
N GLY A 99 15.39 -13.85 5.01
CA GLY A 99 16.65 -13.14 5.25
C GLY A 99 16.52 -11.62 5.06
N GLY A 100 15.36 -11.05 5.39
CA GLY A 100 15.06 -9.62 5.20
C GLY A 100 14.68 -9.21 3.77
N ALA A 101 14.77 -10.12 2.79
CA ALA A 101 14.36 -9.85 1.41
C ALA A 101 12.89 -10.24 1.18
N VAL A 102 12.12 -9.33 0.59
CA VAL A 102 10.74 -9.59 0.16
C VAL A 102 10.75 -10.57 -1.01
N GLN A 103 9.92 -11.61 -0.91
CA GLN A 103 9.76 -12.61 -1.96
C GLN A 103 8.69 -12.19 -2.95
N GLY A 104 8.86 -12.64 -4.21
CA GLY A 104 7.86 -12.44 -5.26
C GLY A 104 6.71 -13.43 -5.16
N SER A 105 5.57 -13.04 -5.73
CA SER A 105 4.36 -13.83 -5.85
C SER A 105 3.77 -13.70 -7.27
N PRO A 106 2.71 -14.45 -7.59
CA PRO A 106 1.98 -14.29 -8.87
C PRO A 106 1.38 -12.90 -9.08
N ILE A 107 1.32 -12.07 -8.04
CA ILE A 107 0.72 -10.73 -8.01
C ILE A 107 1.66 -9.71 -7.37
N GLY A 108 2.94 -9.74 -7.78
CA GLY A 108 3.95 -8.78 -7.34
C GLY A 108 4.64 -9.23 -6.06
N ALA A 109 4.70 -8.35 -5.06
CA ALA A 109 5.35 -8.63 -3.77
C ALA A 109 4.38 -9.20 -2.71
N TYR A 110 3.10 -9.31 -3.04
CA TYR A 110 2.04 -9.58 -2.06
C TYR A 110 1.60 -11.03 -2.09
N HIS A 111 1.46 -11.61 -0.90
CA HIS A 111 1.03 -12.98 -0.70
C HIS A 111 -0.29 -13.02 0.04
N SER A 112 -1.05 -14.09 -0.17
CA SER A 112 -2.15 -14.46 0.73
C SER A 112 -1.55 -15.23 1.91
N ALA A 113 -1.80 -14.76 3.11
CA ALA A 113 -1.37 -15.42 4.34
C ALA A 113 -2.03 -16.79 4.49
N ILE A 114 -3.31 -16.93 4.12
CA ILE A 114 -4.03 -18.20 4.10
C ILE A 114 -3.35 -19.19 3.14
N ILE A 115 -3.05 -18.78 1.90
CA ILE A 115 -2.42 -19.69 0.90
C ILE A 115 -1.02 -20.10 1.37
N ALA A 116 -0.22 -19.16 1.88
CA ALA A 116 1.12 -19.43 2.38
C ALA A 116 1.10 -20.36 3.60
N ALA A 117 0.19 -20.11 4.55
CA ALA A 117 -0.01 -20.96 5.72
C ALA A 117 -0.46 -22.37 5.34
N ALA A 118 -1.48 -22.49 4.48
CA ALA A 118 -2.01 -23.77 4.01
C ALA A 118 -0.92 -24.62 3.34
N PHE A 119 -0.10 -24.01 2.47
CA PHE A 119 1.02 -24.67 1.83
C PHE A 119 2.01 -25.21 2.87
N SER A 120 2.39 -24.38 3.85
CA SER A 120 3.34 -24.77 4.91
C SER A 120 2.81 -25.83 5.88
N LEU A 121 1.49 -26.09 5.86
CA LEU A 121 0.81 -27.12 6.66
C LEU A 121 0.53 -28.39 5.86
N GLY A 122 0.91 -28.44 4.58
CA GLY A 122 0.69 -29.60 3.71
C GLY A 122 -0.76 -29.78 3.26
N VAL A 123 -1.57 -28.72 3.27
CA VAL A 123 -2.93 -28.75 2.72
C VAL A 123 -2.85 -28.95 1.20
N ALA A 124 -3.71 -29.83 0.66
CA ALA A 124 -3.75 -30.07 -0.78
C ALA A 124 -4.22 -28.81 -1.54
N GLU A 125 -3.66 -28.57 -2.72
CA GLU A 125 -3.89 -27.35 -3.50
C GLU A 125 -5.39 -27.15 -3.83
N GLU A 126 -6.09 -28.25 -4.11
CA GLU A 126 -7.52 -28.33 -4.39
C GLU A 126 -8.42 -27.98 -3.20
N ASP A 127 -7.93 -28.12 -1.97
CA ASP A 127 -8.70 -27.87 -0.74
C ASP A 127 -8.55 -26.43 -0.23
N VAL A 128 -7.50 -25.72 -0.64
CA VAL A 128 -7.23 -24.34 -0.21
C VAL A 128 -8.41 -23.38 -0.45
N PRO A 129 -9.16 -23.42 -1.57
CA PRO A 129 -10.32 -22.55 -1.76
C PRO A 129 -11.38 -22.69 -0.66
N GLN A 130 -11.48 -23.86 -0.03
CA GLN A 130 -12.43 -24.09 1.05
C GLN A 130 -12.06 -23.32 2.32
N LEU A 131 -10.82 -22.85 2.46
CA LEU A 131 -10.35 -22.04 3.60
C LEU A 131 -10.78 -20.57 3.49
N PHE A 132 -11.27 -20.12 2.34
CA PHE A 132 -11.72 -18.75 2.11
C PHE A 132 -13.20 -18.61 2.46
N ASN A 133 -13.50 -18.62 3.76
CA ASN A 133 -14.86 -18.51 4.26
C ASN A 133 -14.94 -17.81 5.63
N ARG A 134 -16.16 -17.38 5.99
CA ARG A 134 -16.46 -16.69 7.27
C ARG A 134 -15.92 -17.36 8.53
N LEU A 135 -15.99 -18.69 8.64
CA LEU A 135 -15.51 -19.41 9.83
C LEU A 135 -14.00 -19.21 10.00
N VAL A 136 -13.24 -19.43 8.93
CA VAL A 136 -11.79 -19.24 8.93
C VAL A 136 -11.45 -17.77 9.18
N TYR A 137 -12.10 -16.83 8.50
CA TYR A 137 -11.89 -15.39 8.72
C TYR A 137 -12.14 -14.98 10.17
N GLY A 138 -13.18 -15.51 10.81
CA GLY A 138 -13.46 -15.27 12.22
C GLY A 138 -12.35 -15.80 13.14
N ARG A 139 -11.82 -17.00 12.88
CA ARG A 139 -10.70 -17.59 13.66
C ARG A 139 -9.39 -16.84 13.46
N LEU A 140 -9.14 -16.34 12.25
CA LEU A 140 -7.98 -15.51 11.93
C LEU A 140 -8.12 -14.06 12.46
N GLY A 141 -9.31 -13.64 12.90
CA GLY A 141 -9.58 -12.28 13.37
C GLY A 141 -9.79 -11.25 12.25
N TYR A 142 -9.96 -11.72 11.00
CA TYR A 142 -10.08 -10.85 9.82
C TYR A 142 -11.35 -10.00 9.85
N LEU A 143 -12.41 -10.50 10.49
CA LEU A 143 -13.69 -9.78 10.61
C LEU A 143 -13.63 -8.61 11.60
N GLN A 144 -12.59 -8.51 12.45
CA GLN A 144 -12.42 -7.43 13.43
C GLN A 144 -11.30 -6.45 13.05
N GLY A 145 -10.51 -6.75 12.00
CA GLY A 145 -9.30 -6.00 11.66
C GLY A 145 -9.54 -4.54 11.24
N PHE A 146 -10.71 -4.22 10.69
CA PHE A 146 -11.00 -2.89 10.15
C PHE A 146 -10.95 -1.79 11.22
N GLY A 147 -11.58 -2.02 12.38
CA GLY A 147 -11.62 -1.02 13.46
C GLY A 147 -10.22 -0.71 14.00
N ALA A 148 -9.39 -1.74 14.20
CA ALA A 148 -8.01 -1.56 14.63
C ALA A 148 -7.18 -0.81 13.57
N ALA A 149 -7.34 -1.16 12.28
CA ALA A 149 -6.66 -0.46 11.19
C ALA A 149 -7.08 1.01 11.09
N ARG A 150 -8.36 1.34 11.35
CA ARG A 150 -8.87 2.72 11.39
C ARG A 150 -8.20 3.53 12.49
N THR A 151 -8.18 2.99 13.71
CA THR A 151 -7.52 3.65 14.84
C THR A 151 -6.05 3.91 14.54
N LEU A 152 -5.31 2.90 14.06
CA LEU A 152 -3.89 3.03 13.74
C LEU A 152 -3.63 4.06 12.64
N LEU A 153 -4.46 4.10 11.59
CA LEU A 153 -4.33 5.08 10.51
C LEU A 153 -4.53 6.51 11.04
N LEU A 154 -5.61 6.76 11.80
CA LEU A 154 -5.91 8.10 12.31
C LEU A 154 -4.88 8.57 13.35
N GLU A 155 -4.41 7.68 14.23
CA GLU A 155 -3.31 7.97 15.15
C GLU A 155 -2.02 8.31 14.40
N MET A 156 -1.71 7.56 13.34
CA MET A 156 -0.55 7.82 12.50
C MET A 156 -0.66 9.18 11.82
N LEU A 157 -1.80 9.52 11.20
CA LEU A 157 -2.04 10.83 10.60
C LEU A 157 -1.92 11.97 11.64
N GLY A 158 -2.43 11.76 12.85
CA GLY A 158 -2.30 12.68 13.97
C GLY A 158 -0.85 13.00 14.35
N ARG A 159 0.09 12.04 14.20
CA ARG A 159 1.54 12.29 14.42
C ARG A 159 2.14 13.28 13.42
N TYR A 160 1.53 13.45 12.24
CA TYR A 160 1.89 14.48 11.27
C TYR A 160 1.10 15.79 11.47
N GLY A 161 0.26 15.85 12.51
CA GLY A 161 -0.63 16.99 12.77
C GLY A 161 -1.79 17.08 11.77
N LEU A 162 -2.21 15.95 11.20
CA LEU A 162 -3.31 15.87 10.24
C LEU A 162 -4.52 15.22 10.90
N ASP A 163 -5.63 15.96 11.03
CA ASP A 163 -6.93 15.39 11.39
C ASP A 163 -7.75 15.18 10.12
N LEU A 164 -7.92 13.91 9.75
CA LEU A 164 -8.68 13.47 8.58
C LEU A 164 -9.79 12.50 8.98
N SER A 165 -10.30 12.62 10.20
CA SER A 165 -11.33 11.72 10.73
C SER A 165 -12.62 11.79 9.92
N ALA A 166 -13.01 13.00 9.46
CA ALA A 166 -14.18 13.19 8.62
C ALA A 166 -13.96 12.68 7.19
N GLU A 167 -12.79 12.94 6.62
CA GLU A 167 -12.41 12.45 5.30
C GLU A 167 -12.35 10.92 5.26
N PHE A 168 -11.89 10.27 6.34
CA PHE A 168 -11.92 8.81 6.46
C PHE A 168 -13.35 8.25 6.29
N GLU A 169 -14.34 8.84 6.97
CA GLU A 169 -15.73 8.38 6.86
C GLU A 169 -16.27 8.59 5.44
N ASP A 170 -15.96 9.72 4.78
CA ASP A 170 -16.34 9.97 3.38
C ASP A 170 -15.64 9.02 2.40
N TRP A 171 -14.36 8.69 2.63
CA TRP A 171 -13.65 7.71 1.81
C TRP A 171 -14.32 6.33 1.90
N HIS A 172 -14.62 5.88 3.13
CA HIS A 172 -15.25 4.59 3.37
C HIS A 172 -16.67 4.52 2.79
N ALA A 173 -17.46 5.59 2.95
CA ALA A 173 -18.82 5.67 2.41
C ALA A 173 -18.87 5.54 0.87
N ARG A 174 -17.78 5.88 0.18
CA ARG A 174 -17.63 5.72 -1.29
C ARG A 174 -17.17 4.32 -1.71
N GLY A 175 -16.87 3.44 -0.75
CA GLY A 175 -16.36 2.09 -0.97
C GLY A 175 -14.90 1.91 -0.52
N PRO A 176 -14.26 0.78 -0.87
CA PRO A 176 -12.88 0.51 -0.45
C PRO A 176 -11.91 1.55 -1.01
N PHE A 177 -11.36 2.40 -0.15
CA PHE A 177 -10.44 3.48 -0.54
C PHE A 177 -8.99 3.03 -0.70
N MET A 178 -8.74 1.73 -0.61
CA MET A 178 -7.43 1.11 -0.79
C MET A 178 -7.51 0.08 -1.93
N HIS A 179 -6.50 0.06 -2.81
CA HIS A 179 -6.28 -0.98 -3.82
C HIS A 179 -5.49 -2.17 -3.23
N SER A 180 -4.59 -1.89 -2.29
CA SER A 180 -3.78 -2.87 -1.54
C SER A 180 -3.62 -2.38 -0.09
N ILE A 181 -2.87 -3.08 0.76
CA ILE A 181 -2.60 -2.62 2.13
C ILE A 181 -1.88 -1.24 2.21
N ASN A 182 -1.21 -0.80 1.16
CA ASN A 182 -0.39 0.42 1.11
C ASN A 182 -0.58 1.23 -0.19
N HIS A 183 -1.53 0.85 -1.04
CA HIS A 183 -1.88 1.58 -2.25
C HIS A 183 -3.27 2.23 -2.09
N PRO A 184 -3.35 3.40 -1.45
CA PRO A 184 -4.60 4.15 -1.37
C PRO A 184 -5.06 4.63 -2.76
N ARG A 185 -6.37 4.87 -2.89
CA ARG A 185 -6.94 5.59 -4.03
C ARG A 185 -6.46 7.04 -4.05
N GLY A 186 -6.44 7.63 -5.24
CA GLY A 186 -6.00 9.02 -5.44
C GLY A 186 -6.68 10.04 -4.53
N ILE A 187 -7.97 9.87 -4.19
CA ILE A 187 -8.69 10.79 -3.29
C ILE A 187 -8.09 10.88 -1.88
N VAL A 188 -7.57 9.75 -1.36
CA VAL A 188 -6.96 9.69 -0.02
C VAL A 188 -5.64 10.44 -0.03
N LEU A 189 -4.82 10.21 -1.06
CA LEU A 189 -3.56 10.93 -1.24
C LEU A 189 -3.81 12.43 -1.42
N ALA A 190 -4.85 12.80 -2.16
CA ALA A 190 -5.24 14.19 -2.36
C ALA A 190 -5.64 14.91 -1.08
N ASP A 191 -6.45 14.27 -0.23
CA ASP A 191 -6.87 14.85 1.04
C ASP A 191 -5.68 14.96 2.02
N VAL A 192 -4.79 13.98 2.06
CA VAL A 192 -3.58 14.01 2.88
C VAL A 192 -2.62 15.13 2.45
N ILE A 193 -2.30 15.25 1.16
CA ILE A 193 -1.41 16.32 0.70
C ILE A 193 -2.05 17.70 0.80
N ARG A 194 -3.37 17.81 0.63
CA ARG A 194 -4.11 19.06 0.87
C ARG A 194 -3.94 19.51 2.32
N ALA A 195 -4.16 18.62 3.28
CA ALA A 195 -3.99 18.94 4.70
C ALA A 195 -2.53 19.31 5.04
N ALA A 196 -1.56 18.58 4.48
CA ALA A 196 -0.14 18.89 4.65
C ALA A 196 0.26 20.23 4.02
N ALA A 197 -0.27 20.57 2.84
CA ALA A 197 0.00 21.82 2.14
C ALA A 197 -0.66 23.03 2.82
N ILE A 198 -1.85 22.87 3.42
CA ILE A 198 -2.46 23.88 4.30
C ILE A 198 -1.55 24.14 5.50
N ARG A 199 -1.07 23.07 6.14
CA ARG A 199 -0.16 23.16 7.29
C ARG A 199 1.19 23.80 6.92
N ALA A 200 1.69 23.55 5.72
CA ALA A 200 2.90 24.17 5.18
C ALA A 200 2.70 25.66 4.80
N GLY A 201 1.48 26.19 4.88
CA GLY A 201 1.16 27.57 4.48
C GLY A 201 1.10 27.77 2.96
N LEU A 202 1.11 26.70 2.18
CA LEU A 202 1.01 26.74 0.72
C LEU A 202 -0.43 26.85 0.22
N LEU A 203 -1.39 26.41 1.04
CA LEU A 203 -2.82 26.49 0.77
C LEU A 203 -3.55 27.21 1.91
N GLY A 204 -4.60 27.95 1.56
CA GLY A 204 -5.52 28.51 2.56
C GLY A 204 -6.37 27.41 3.22
N ALA A 205 -6.83 27.63 4.46
CA ALA A 205 -7.63 26.66 5.21
C ALA A 205 -8.94 26.23 4.50
N ALA A 206 -9.46 27.09 3.61
CA ALA A 206 -10.64 26.83 2.79
C ALA A 206 -10.33 26.16 1.43
N ALA A 207 -9.10 25.72 1.18
CA ALA A 207 -8.73 25.07 -0.07
C ALA A 207 -9.63 23.84 -0.33
N PRO A 208 -10.19 23.71 -1.55
CA PRO A 208 -11.17 22.69 -1.84
C PRO A 208 -10.52 21.30 -1.83
N ARG A 209 -11.34 20.27 -1.60
CA ARG A 209 -10.97 18.89 -1.89
C ARG A 209 -10.93 18.70 -3.41
N VAL A 210 -10.00 17.86 -3.87
CA VAL A 210 -9.81 17.60 -5.30
C VAL A 210 -9.87 16.10 -5.54
N LEU A 211 -10.42 15.71 -6.67
CA LEU A 211 -10.35 14.34 -7.16
C LEU A 211 -9.27 14.31 -8.24
N PRO A 212 -8.12 13.65 -8.02
CA PRO A 212 -7.09 13.56 -9.04
C PRO A 212 -7.65 12.93 -10.32
N PRO A 213 -7.33 13.47 -11.51
CA PRO A 213 -7.83 12.93 -12.78
C PRO A 213 -7.27 11.54 -13.08
N PHE A 214 -6.17 11.15 -12.43
CA PHE A 214 -5.52 9.85 -12.60
C PHE A 214 -5.21 9.21 -11.24
N ASP A 215 -5.50 7.92 -11.13
CA ASP A 215 -5.15 7.10 -9.97
C ASP A 215 -3.94 6.24 -10.31
N HIS A 216 -2.74 6.75 -9.99
CA HIS A 216 -1.46 6.08 -10.31
C HIS A 216 -1.37 4.68 -9.73
N LEU A 217 -1.84 4.51 -8.50
CA LEU A 217 -1.71 3.24 -7.79
C LEU A 217 -2.74 2.21 -8.26
N ALA A 218 -3.79 2.63 -8.97
CA ALA A 218 -4.71 1.71 -9.64
C ALA A 218 -4.05 0.94 -10.78
N ALA A 219 -2.91 1.39 -11.33
CA ALA A 219 -2.16 0.64 -12.35
C ALA A 219 -1.47 -0.60 -11.78
N ASP A 220 -1.23 -0.61 -10.46
CA ASP A 220 -0.58 -1.69 -9.74
C ASP A 220 -1.57 -2.83 -9.39
N THR A 221 -1.14 -3.71 -8.51
CA THR A 221 -1.87 -4.82 -7.94
C THR A 221 -3.08 -4.32 -7.17
N ILE A 222 -4.25 -4.90 -7.48
CA ILE A 222 -5.49 -4.66 -6.74
C ILE A 222 -5.89 -5.96 -6.07
N TRP A 223 -6.01 -5.90 -4.75
CA TRP A 223 -6.49 -7.00 -3.91
C TRP A 223 -7.98 -6.80 -3.64
N PRO A 224 -8.83 -7.83 -3.82
CA PRO A 224 -10.25 -7.69 -3.54
C PRO A 224 -10.54 -7.76 -2.04
N VAL A 225 -11.61 -7.11 -1.61
CA VAL A 225 -12.20 -7.37 -0.28
C VAL A 225 -12.97 -8.69 -0.35
N TYR A 226 -12.65 -9.67 0.48
CA TYR A 226 -13.32 -10.96 0.43
C TYR A 226 -14.81 -10.84 0.79
N PRO A 227 -15.71 -11.63 0.18
CA PRO A 227 -17.16 -11.43 0.28
C PRO A 227 -17.69 -11.26 1.71
N GLU A 228 -17.26 -12.11 2.64
CA GLU A 228 -17.77 -12.09 4.02
C GLU A 228 -17.13 -10.99 4.89
N ILE A 229 -15.94 -10.51 4.51
CA ILE A 229 -15.37 -9.28 5.09
C ILE A 229 -16.15 -8.07 4.55
N ALA A 230 -16.37 -8.04 3.24
CA ALA A 230 -17.06 -6.96 2.55
C ALA A 230 -18.49 -6.76 3.04
N GLU A 231 -19.22 -7.85 3.29
CA GLU A 231 -20.54 -7.84 3.92
C GLU A 231 -20.53 -7.14 5.28
N GLY A 232 -19.60 -7.49 6.16
CA GLY A 232 -19.47 -6.88 7.48
C GLY A 232 -19.09 -5.40 7.44
N LEU A 233 -18.48 -4.95 6.34
CA LEU A 233 -18.04 -3.57 6.12
C LEU A 233 -19.01 -2.76 5.25
N GLY A 234 -20.06 -3.37 4.71
CA GLY A 234 -21.00 -2.68 3.81
C GLY A 234 -20.37 -2.21 2.48
N VAL A 235 -19.35 -2.90 1.97
CA VAL A 235 -18.65 -2.56 0.73
C VAL A 235 -18.74 -3.69 -0.32
N PRO A 236 -18.45 -3.44 -1.61
CA PRO A 236 -18.39 -4.49 -2.62
C PRO A 236 -17.30 -5.52 -2.32
N GLY A 237 -17.66 -6.81 -2.39
CA GLY A 237 -16.73 -7.93 -2.22
C GLY A 237 -16.42 -8.66 -3.53
N GLY A 238 -15.34 -9.43 -3.54
CA GLY A 238 -14.94 -10.24 -4.69
C GLY A 238 -13.74 -11.14 -4.43
N MET A 239 -13.38 -11.95 -5.42
CA MET A 239 -12.22 -12.86 -5.41
C MET A 239 -11.40 -12.75 -6.70
N LEU A 240 -11.43 -11.57 -7.33
CA LEU A 240 -10.68 -11.25 -8.54
C LEU A 240 -9.51 -10.34 -8.18
N PHE A 241 -8.29 -10.80 -8.45
CA PHE A 241 -7.05 -10.10 -8.16
C PHE A 241 -6.53 -9.48 -9.45
N LYS A 242 -6.11 -8.22 -9.40
CA LYS A 242 -5.43 -7.57 -10.52
C LYS A 242 -3.92 -7.67 -10.28
N ARG A 243 -3.15 -8.06 -11.31
CA ARG A 243 -1.68 -8.04 -11.31
C ARG A 243 -1.15 -6.64 -11.58
N PHE A 244 0.13 -6.44 -11.27
CA PHE A 244 0.86 -5.29 -11.78
C PHE A 244 0.74 -5.19 -13.30
N SER A 245 0.32 -4.03 -13.81
CA SER A 245 0.15 -3.81 -15.24
C SER A 245 1.48 -3.43 -15.88
N HIS A 246 2.25 -4.41 -16.35
CA HIS A 246 3.17 -4.17 -17.47
C HIS A 246 2.50 -4.69 -18.74
N PRO A 247 2.06 -3.83 -19.68
CA PRO A 247 1.39 -4.26 -20.89
C PRO A 247 2.40 -4.94 -21.83
N VAL A 248 2.67 -6.22 -21.60
CA VAL A 248 3.42 -7.07 -22.52
C VAL A 248 2.70 -8.42 -22.60
N GLY A 249 1.85 -8.59 -23.63
CA GLY A 249 1.13 -9.83 -23.91
C GLY A 249 -0.41 -9.72 -23.84
N PRO A 250 -1.15 -10.83 -24.11
CA PRO A 250 -2.61 -10.82 -24.20
C PRO A 250 -3.29 -10.35 -22.91
N LEU A 251 -3.89 -9.16 -22.96
CA LEU A 251 -4.32 -8.33 -21.82
C LEU A 251 -5.46 -8.92 -20.95
N GLY A 252 -6.29 -9.82 -21.49
CA GLY A 252 -7.55 -10.20 -20.83
C GLY A 252 -7.38 -11.06 -19.56
N ASN A 253 -6.72 -12.22 -19.71
CA ASN A 253 -6.64 -13.23 -18.64
C ASN A 253 -5.29 -13.26 -17.90
N ALA A 254 -4.30 -12.49 -18.35
CA ALA A 254 -3.02 -12.37 -17.65
C ALA A 254 -3.08 -11.33 -16.53
N LEU A 255 -3.91 -10.29 -16.70
CA LEU A 255 -3.98 -9.17 -15.77
C LEU A 255 -4.90 -9.46 -14.58
N TYR A 256 -6.03 -10.13 -14.79
CA TYR A 256 -6.96 -10.49 -13.73
C TYR A 256 -6.96 -12.00 -13.51
N ILE A 257 -6.80 -12.42 -12.26
CA ILE A 257 -6.81 -13.83 -11.87
C ILE A 257 -7.80 -14.07 -10.75
N GLY A 258 -8.50 -15.20 -10.79
CA GLY A 258 -9.34 -15.65 -9.68
C GLY A 258 -8.54 -16.43 -8.63
N LEU A 259 -9.16 -16.68 -7.48
CA LEU A 259 -8.56 -17.40 -6.34
C LEU A 259 -7.86 -18.71 -6.75
N GLY A 260 -8.53 -19.60 -7.50
CA GLY A 260 -7.94 -20.89 -7.86
C GLY A 260 -6.64 -20.77 -8.66
N ARG A 261 -6.52 -19.73 -9.51
CA ARG A 261 -5.27 -19.45 -10.23
C ARG A 261 -4.21 -18.85 -9.33
N LEU A 262 -4.59 -17.97 -8.40
CA LEU A 262 -3.67 -17.45 -7.39
C LEU A 262 -3.09 -18.58 -6.53
N VAL A 263 -3.92 -19.52 -6.07
CA VAL A 263 -3.51 -20.69 -5.28
C VAL A 263 -2.48 -21.52 -6.04
N ARG A 264 -2.82 -21.98 -7.26
CA ARG A 264 -1.93 -22.82 -8.09
C ARG A 264 -0.58 -22.18 -8.34
N GLU A 265 -0.57 -20.91 -8.75
CA GLU A 265 0.68 -20.23 -9.08
C GLU A 265 1.51 -19.93 -7.82
N SER A 266 0.86 -19.61 -6.69
CA SER A 266 1.55 -19.43 -5.41
C SER A 266 2.18 -20.73 -4.93
N TYR A 267 1.44 -21.85 -4.95
CA TYR A 267 1.97 -23.19 -4.62
C TYR A 267 3.15 -23.58 -5.52
N GLY A 268 3.06 -23.28 -6.81
CA GLY A 268 4.17 -23.44 -7.77
C GLY A 268 5.44 -22.71 -7.33
N MET A 269 5.33 -21.45 -6.89
CA MET A 269 6.46 -20.65 -6.41
C MET A 269 6.95 -21.13 -5.04
N TYR A 270 6.04 -21.48 -4.13
CA TYR A 270 6.35 -21.87 -2.76
C TYR A 270 7.15 -23.17 -2.67
N ARG A 271 6.99 -24.09 -3.63
CA ARG A 271 7.81 -25.31 -3.75
C ARG A 271 9.31 -25.04 -3.87
N ALA A 272 9.70 -23.86 -4.33
CA ALA A 272 11.11 -23.45 -4.43
C ALA A 272 11.62 -22.69 -3.20
N LEU A 273 10.74 -22.33 -2.25
CA LEU A 273 11.10 -21.58 -1.05
C LEU A 273 11.43 -22.53 0.12
N PRO A 274 12.43 -22.19 0.97
CA PRO A 274 12.70 -22.95 2.17
C PRO A 274 11.58 -22.77 3.21
N GLU A 275 11.41 -23.77 4.09
CA GLU A 275 10.37 -23.74 5.14
C GLU A 275 10.44 -22.47 6.02
N ALA A 276 11.64 -21.95 6.27
CA ALA A 276 11.86 -20.75 7.06
C ALA A 276 11.05 -19.54 6.54
N ALA A 277 10.79 -19.47 5.23
CA ALA A 277 10.04 -18.38 4.62
C ALA A 277 8.56 -18.30 5.08
N PHE A 278 8.03 -19.38 5.67
CA PHE A 278 6.65 -19.46 6.18
C PHE A 278 6.56 -19.40 7.70
N ARG A 279 7.69 -19.21 8.39
CA ARG A 279 7.80 -19.21 9.86
C ARG A 279 8.04 -17.81 10.46
N GLU A 280 7.98 -16.78 9.63
CA GLU A 280 8.17 -15.38 10.04
C GLU A 280 6.91 -14.53 9.83
N GLY A 281 6.84 -13.40 10.54
CA GLY A 281 5.86 -12.34 10.32
C GLY A 281 4.40 -12.78 10.44
N ALA A 282 3.54 -12.21 9.60
CA ALA A 282 2.10 -12.46 9.61
C ALA A 282 1.73 -13.89 9.18
N VAL A 283 2.52 -14.51 8.30
CA VAL A 283 2.29 -15.89 7.85
C VAL A 283 2.42 -16.87 9.01
N ALA A 284 3.41 -16.68 9.89
CA ALA A 284 3.59 -17.53 11.07
C ALA A 284 2.35 -17.53 11.99
N GLN A 285 1.78 -16.34 12.23
CA GLN A 285 0.58 -16.17 13.07
C GLN A 285 -0.65 -16.82 12.43
N VAL A 286 -0.83 -16.64 11.11
CA VAL A 286 -1.94 -17.26 10.39
C VAL A 286 -1.78 -18.78 10.35
N ARG A 287 -0.55 -19.28 10.16
CA ARG A 287 -0.22 -20.70 10.18
C ARG A 287 -0.58 -21.36 11.51
N GLU A 288 -0.23 -20.75 12.63
CA GLU A 288 -0.59 -21.26 13.96
C GLU A 288 -2.10 -21.36 14.15
N ARG A 289 -2.83 -20.28 13.81
CA ARG A 289 -4.29 -20.24 13.94
C ARG A 289 -4.99 -21.20 12.97
N LEU A 290 -4.48 -21.32 11.75
CA LEU A 290 -5.04 -22.20 10.73
C LEU A 290 -4.82 -23.67 11.08
N ALA A 291 -3.66 -24.02 11.66
CA ALA A 291 -3.39 -25.37 12.16
C ALA A 291 -4.46 -25.83 13.18
N ALA A 292 -4.92 -24.92 14.04
CA ALA A 292 -5.98 -25.17 15.02
C ALA A 292 -7.40 -25.27 14.42
N VAL A 293 -7.58 -24.92 13.14
CA VAL A 293 -8.85 -25.03 12.41
C VAL A 293 -8.91 -26.29 11.56
N ILE A 294 -7.77 -26.74 11.03
CA ILE A 294 -7.67 -27.92 10.16
C ILE A 294 -7.40 -29.24 10.92
N GLY A 295 -6.86 -29.17 12.13
CA GLY A 295 -6.62 -30.32 13.01
C GLY A 295 -7.79 -30.59 13.95
#